data_AF-A0A1X0HY87-F1
#
_entry.id   AF-A0A1X0HY87-F1
#
_cell.length_a   1.000
_cell.length_b   1.000
_cell.length_c   1.000
_cell.angle_alpha   90.00
_cell.angle_beta   90.00
_cell.angle_gamma   90.00
#
_symmetry.space_group_name_H-M   'P 1'
#
loop_
_entity.id
_entity.type
_entity.pdbx_description
1 polymer ?
#
loop_
_entity_poly.entity_id
_entity_poly.type
_entity_poly.pdbx_seq_one_letter_code
_entity_poly.pdbx_strand_id
1 'polypeptide(L)'
;MIAVIVSIGLMIVASKPLTRFVNRHPTVIMLCLGFLMMIGFSLTAEGLGFHIPKGYLYAAIGFSILIEVFNQVARKRRKKSLQGHRPLRART
;
A
#
# COMPACT_ATOMS: atom_id res chain seq x y z
N MET A 1 5.75 -8.10 -28.13
CA MET A 1 7.04 -7.98 -27.43
C MET A 1 7.43 -6.53 -27.13
N ILE A 2 7.32 -5.61 -28.10
CA ILE A 2 7.62 -4.17 -27.91
C ILE A 2 6.94 -3.58 -26.66
N ALA A 3 5.64 -3.86 -26.47
CA ALA A 3 4.90 -3.39 -25.29
C ALA A 3 5.49 -3.82 -23.95
N VAL A 4 5.98 -5.07 -23.84
CA VAL A 4 6.57 -5.60 -22.60
C VAL A 4 7.89 -4.89 -22.31
N ILE A 5 8.72 -4.67 -23.33
CA ILE A 5 10.00 -3.97 -23.23
C ILE A 5 9.78 -2.53 -22.77
N VAL A 6 8.80 -1.83 -23.35
CA VAL A 6 8.44 -0.47 -22.95
C VAL A 6 7.95 -0.43 -21.50
N SER A 7 7.09 -1.37 -21.08
CA SER A 7 6.61 -1.46 -19.70
C SER A 7 7.72 -1.68 -18.69
N ILE A 8 8.67 -2.59 -18.97
CA ILE A 8 9.82 -2.84 -18.10
C ILE A 8 10.70 -1.59 -18.00
N GLY A 9 10.97 -0.92 -19.12
CA GLY A 9 11.70 0.34 -19.14
C GLY A 9 11.05 1.41 -18.25
N LEU A 10 9.72 1.53 -18.33
CA LEU A 10 8.94 2.46 -17.52
C LEU A 10 8.99 2.12 -16.02
N MET A 11 8.88 0.83 -15.66
CA MET A 11 9.02 0.37 -14.28
C MET A 11 10.40 0.70 -13.71
N ILE A 12 11.47 0.52 -14.49
CA ILE A 12 12.83 0.86 -14.06
C ILE A 12 12.96 2.36 -13.79
N VAL A 13 12.45 3.22 -14.67
CA VAL A 13 12.49 4.68 -14.49
C VAL A 13 11.64 5.12 -13.30
N ALA A 14 10.46 4.53 -13.11
CA ALA A 14 9.54 4.84 -12.03
C ALA A 14 9.96 4.27 -10.66
N SER A 15 10.89 3.31 -10.62
CA SER A 15 11.32 2.66 -9.38
C SER A 15 11.88 3.64 -8.34
N LYS A 16 12.75 4.57 -8.73
CA LYS A 16 13.36 5.56 -7.83
C LYS A 16 12.34 6.46 -7.12
N PRO A 17 11.41 7.14 -7.82
CA PRO A 17 10.39 7.95 -7.15
C PRO A 17 9.42 7.09 -6.32
N LEU A 18 9.09 5.89 -6.78
CA LEU A 18 8.25 4.95 -6.04
C LEU A 18 8.90 4.57 -4.70
N THR A 19 10.18 4.20 -4.69
CA THR A 19 10.90 3.86 -3.44
C THR A 19 10.94 5.05 -2.47
N ARG A 20 11.14 6.28 -2.96
CA ARG A 20 11.11 7.48 -2.09
C ARG A 20 9.72 7.73 -1.49
N PHE A 21 8.66 7.53 -2.28
CA PHE A 21 7.28 7.68 -1.83
C PHE A 21 6.93 6.67 -0.74
N VAL A 22 7.31 5.42 -0.97
CA VAL A 22 7.08 4.29 -0.07
C VAL A 22 7.85 4.46 1.24
N ASN A 23 9.11 4.93 1.19
CA ASN A 23 9.89 5.27 2.41
C ASN A 23 9.29 6.44 3.21
N ARG A 24 8.56 7.36 2.56
CA ARG A 24 7.89 8.48 3.24
C ARG A 24 6.58 8.05 3.91
N HIS A 25 5.94 7.00 3.42
CA HIS A 25 4.63 6.52 3.88
C HIS A 25 4.66 5.01 4.21
N PRO A 26 5.10 4.63 5.43
CA PRO A 26 5.30 3.22 5.80
C PRO A 26 4.02 2.37 5.78
N THR A 27 2.84 2.99 5.87
CA THR A 27 1.55 2.32 5.66
C THR A 27 1.39 1.77 4.24
N VAL A 28 1.88 2.51 3.23
CA VAL A 28 1.80 2.10 1.82
C VAL A 28 2.65 0.85 1.54
N ILE A 29 3.75 0.66 2.27
CA ILE A 29 4.56 -0.57 2.21
C ILE A 29 3.71 -1.79 2.53
N MET A 30 2.96 -1.75 3.64
CA MET A 30 2.12 -2.88 4.06
C MET A 30 1.05 -3.20 3.01
N LEU A 31 0.40 -2.18 2.45
CA LEU A 31 -0.61 -2.38 1.41
C LEU A 31 -0.03 -3.01 0.13
N CYS A 32 1.16 -2.56 -0.30
CA CYS A 32 1.81 -3.10 -1.49
C CYS A 32 2.30 -4.54 -1.27
N LEU A 33 2.84 -4.85 -0.09
CA LEU A 33 3.22 -6.21 0.29
C LEU A 33 1.99 -7.15 0.33
N GLY A 34 0.87 -6.67 0.88
CA GLY A 34 -0.38 -7.42 0.90
C GLY A 34 -0.94 -7.68 -0.51
N PHE A 35 -0.88 -6.68 -1.39
CA PHE A 35 -1.29 -6.81 -2.79
C PHE A 35 -0.42 -7.83 -3.56
N LEU A 36 0.90 -7.75 -3.38
CA LEU A 36 1.84 -8.70 -4.00
C LEU A 36 1.60 -10.14 -3.52
N MET A 37 1.37 -10.31 -2.21
CA MET A 37 1.03 -11.61 -1.62
C MET A 37 -0.29 -12.15 -2.16
N MET A 38 -1.32 -11.31 -2.26
CA MET A 38 -2.64 -11.70 -2.76
C MET A 38 -2.57 -12.13 -4.23
N ILE A 39 -1.87 -11.38 -5.09
CA ILE A 39 -1.66 -11.77 -6.49
C ILE A 39 -0.87 -13.07 -6.57
N GLY A 40 0.22 -13.20 -5.80
CA GLY A 40 1.03 -14.42 -5.77
C GLY A 40 0.24 -15.65 -5.34
N PHE A 41 -0.61 -15.52 -4.32
CA PHE A 41 -1.52 -16.57 -3.87
C PHE A 41 -2.57 -16.92 -4.94
N SER A 42 -3.18 -15.91 -5.56
CA SER A 42 -4.14 -16.10 -6.66
C SER A 42 -3.54 -16.88 -7.82
N LEU A 43 -2.34 -16.50 -8.27
CA LEU A 43 -1.65 -17.17 -9.37
C LEU A 43 -1.26 -18.60 -9.02
N THR A 44 -0.85 -18.84 -7.77
CA THR A 44 -0.59 -20.20 -7.27
C THR A 44 -1.86 -21.05 -7.28
N ALA A 45 -2.98 -20.52 -6.78
CA ALA A 45 -4.26 -21.24 -6.75
C ALA A 45 -4.80 -21.54 -8.17
N GLU A 46 -4.76 -20.55 -9.07
CA GLU A 46 -5.14 -20.74 -10.48
C GLU A 46 -4.20 -21.74 -11.19
N GLY A 47 -2.90 -21.67 -10.92
CA GLY A 47 -1.89 -22.60 -11.46
C GLY A 47 -2.05 -24.04 -10.96
N LEU A 48 -2.62 -24.24 -9.78
CA LEU A 48 -2.99 -25.55 -9.22
C LEU A 48 -4.37 -26.05 -9.70
N GLY A 49 -5.07 -25.30 -10.55
CA GLY A 49 -6.37 -25.67 -11.13
C GLY A 49 -7.59 -25.21 -10.32
N PHE A 50 -7.39 -24.51 -9.20
CA PHE A 50 -8.49 -23.92 -8.44
C PHE A 50 -8.87 -22.57 -9.07
N HIS A 51 -10.00 -22.53 -9.79
CA HIS A 51 -10.57 -21.29 -10.31
C HIS A 51 -11.14 -20.45 -9.15
N ILE A 52 -10.30 -19.62 -8.54
CA ILE A 52 -10.76 -18.61 -7.59
C ILE A 52 -11.53 -17.54 -8.38
N PRO A 53 -12.81 -17.30 -8.08
CA PRO A 53 -13.57 -16.27 -8.78
C PRO A 53 -12.93 -14.91 -8.51
N LYS A 54 -12.49 -14.25 -9.58
CA LYS A 54 -11.71 -13.00 -9.54
C LYS A 54 -12.40 -11.89 -8.73
N GLY A 55 -13.73 -11.95 -8.59
CA GLY A 55 -14.53 -11.07 -7.73
C GLY A 55 -14.13 -11.09 -6.26
N TYR A 56 -13.75 -12.25 -5.69
CA TYR A 56 -13.31 -12.34 -4.29
C TYR A 56 -11.98 -11.61 -4.06
N LEU A 57 -11.07 -11.68 -5.03
CA LEU A 57 -9.80 -10.96 -5.00
C LEU A 57 -10.03 -9.45 -5.09
N TYR A 58 -10.89 -9.01 -6.01
CA TYR A 58 -11.23 -7.58 -6.12
C TYR A 58 -11.90 -7.05 -4.85
N ALA A 59 -12.77 -7.84 -4.21
CA ALA A 59 -13.37 -7.49 -2.92
C ALA A 59 -12.33 -7.37 -1.79
N ALA A 60 -11.37 -8.30 -1.74
CA ALA A 60 -10.28 -8.28 -0.75
C ALA A 60 -9.34 -7.07 -0.93
N ILE A 61 -9.02 -6.71 -2.17
CA ILE A 61 -8.23 -5.51 -2.49
C ILE A 61 -8.98 -4.25 -2.06
N GLY A 62 -10.26 -4.14 -2.42
CA GLY A 62 -11.10 -2.99 -2.07
C GLY A 62 -11.24 -2.79 -0.57
N PHE A 63 -11.43 -3.90 0.18
CA PHE A 63 -11.53 -3.87 1.64
C PHE A 63 -10.21 -3.45 2.30
N SER A 64 -9.06 -3.93 1.80
CA SER A 64 -7.73 -3.55 2.28
C SER A 64 -7.45 -2.05 2.08
N ILE A 65 -7.79 -1.49 0.91
CA ILE A 65 -7.69 -0.05 0.63
C ILE A 65 -8.55 0.75 1.61
N LEU A 66 -9.77 0.29 1.89
CA LEU A 66 -10.69 0.95 2.81
C LEU A 66 -10.13 0.98 4.24
N ILE A 67 -9.55 -0.13 4.72
CA ILE A 67 -8.88 -0.21 6.02
C ILE A 67 -7.67 0.74 6.07
N GLU A 68 -6.87 0.80 5.02
CA GLU A 68 -5.69 1.67 4.96
C GLU A 68 -6.06 3.15 5.04
N VAL A 69 -7.14 3.55 4.35
CA VAL A 69 -7.68 4.92 4.44
C VAL A 69 -8.14 5.23 5.86
N PHE A 70 -8.88 4.31 6.49
CA PHE A 70 -9.30 4.46 7.89
C PHE A 70 -8.10 4.56 8.85
N ASN A 71 -7.09 3.72 8.66
CA ASN A 71 -5.88 3.70 9.47
C ASN A 71 -5.06 5.00 9.33
N GLN A 72 -4.92 5.53 8.11
CA GLN A 72 -4.31 6.84 7.89
C GLN A 72 -5.10 7.99 8.54
N VAL A 73 -6.43 7.98 8.41
CA VAL A 73 -7.30 8.98 9.05
C VAL A 73 -7.18 8.92 10.57
N ALA A 74 -7.20 7.72 11.16
CA ALA A 74 -7.02 7.50 12.60
C ALA A 74 -5.64 7.99 13.07
N ARG A 75 -4.57 7.67 12.33
CA ARG A 75 -3.20 8.14 12.63
C ARG A 75 -3.09 9.67 12.55
N LYS A 76 -3.71 10.30 11.54
CA LYS A 76 -3.75 11.76 11.38
C LYS A 76 -4.50 12.43 12.54
N ARG A 77 -5.62 11.86 12.97
CA ARG A 77 -6.38 12.32 14.15
C ARG A 77 -5.57 12.20 15.45
N ARG A 78 -4.88 11.08 15.68
CA ARG A 78 -4.01 10.90 16.86
C ARG A 78 -2.84 11.89 16.89
N LYS A 79 -2.19 12.13 15.74
CA LYS A 79 -1.08 13.11 15.65
C LYS A 79 -1.55 14.55 15.92
N LYS A 80 -2.80 14.88 15.56
CA LYS A 80 -3.42 16.18 15.84
C LYS A 80 -3.77 16.34 17.35
N SER A 81 -4.20 15.27 18.01
CA SER A 81 -4.49 15.25 19.46
C SER A 81 -3.21 15.40 20.31
N LEU A 82 -2.10 14.75 19.91
CA LEU A 82 -0.82 14.82 20.63
C LEU A 82 -0.11 16.19 20.53
N GLN A 83 -0.44 17.03 19.54
CA GLN A 83 0.09 18.40 19.45
C GLN A 83 -0.60 19.40 20.38
N GLY A 84 -1.69 19.01 21.05
CA GLY A 84 -2.41 19.85 22.01
C GLY A 84 -1.78 19.94 23.41
N HIS A 85 -0.72 19.17 23.71
CA HIS A 85 -0.08 19.11 25.03
C HIS A 85 1.40 19.52 25.02
N ARG A 86 1.78 20.56 24.28
CA ARG A 86 3.06 21.25 24.56
C ARG A 86 2.81 22.25 25.71
N PRO A 87 3.26 21.99 26.95
CA PRO A 87 3.28 23.04 27.95
C PRO A 87 4.28 24.10 27.47
N LEU A 88 3.79 25.33 27.32
CA LEU A 88 4.56 26.54 27.02
C LEU A 88 5.42 26.95 28.24
N ARG A 89 6.25 26.04 28.76
CA ARG A 89 7.00 26.27 30.00
C ARG A 89 8.45 25.81 29.90
N ALA A 90 9.23 26.56 29.13
CA ALA A 90 10.70 26.65 29.28
C ALA A 90 11.23 27.86 28.49
N ARG A 91 10.79 29.06 28.87
CA ARG A 91 11.52 30.31 28.63
C ARG A 91 11.64 31.01 29.99
N THR A 92 12.69 30.66 30.73
CA THR A 92 13.33 31.44 31.80
C THR A 92 14.71 30.86 31.98
#